data_AF-A0A4Q6CC26-F1
#
_entry.id   AF-A0A4Q6CC26-F1
#
_cell.length_a   1.000
_cell.length_b   1.000
_cell.length_c   1.000
_cell.angle_alpha   90.00
_cell.angle_beta   90.00
_cell.angle_gamma   90.00
#
_symmetry.space_group_name_H-M   'P 1'
#
loop_
_entity.id
_entity.type
_entity.pdbx_description
1 polymer ?
#
loop_
_entity_poly.entity_id
_entity_poly.type
_entity_poly.pdbx_seq_one_letter_code
_entity_poly.pdbx_strand_id
1 'polypeptide(L)'
;MGIATSPERFAKLTEAVRLQGVERCLPYPDMTEVPSGYSRFAQADAAAHGLEWDDLCPAYALALLTRGGYRLPEDAEAMEVLWDELGGESTKLWSEVATVVPRAWRWLSLKGASASAS
;
A
#
# COMPACT_ATOMS: atom_id res chain seq x y z
N MET A 1 -29.25 -2.43 27.89
CA MET A 1 -28.63 -1.55 26.87
C MET A 1 -27.81 -2.43 25.94
N GLY A 2 -28.39 -2.84 24.81
CA GLY A 2 -27.72 -3.66 23.81
C GLY A 2 -27.12 -2.78 22.73
N ILE A 3 -25.80 -2.85 22.55
CA ILE A 3 -25.11 -2.21 21.44
C ILE A 3 -25.46 -3.02 20.18
N ALA A 4 -26.58 -2.68 19.54
CA ALA A 4 -26.87 -3.21 18.22
C ALA A 4 -25.89 -2.55 17.24
N THR A 5 -24.73 -3.17 17.03
CA THR A 5 -23.84 -2.87 15.90
C THR A 5 -24.61 -3.16 14.63
N SER A 6 -25.28 -2.15 14.09
CA SER A 6 -25.98 -2.27 12.81
C SER A 6 -24.95 -2.69 11.75
N PRO A 7 -25.16 -3.82 11.06
CA PRO A 7 -24.24 -4.31 10.03
C PRO A 7 -24.03 -3.27 8.92
N GLU A 8 -25.01 -2.39 8.68
CA GLU A 8 -24.89 -1.27 7.74
C GLU A 8 -23.91 -0.19 8.20
N ARG A 9 -23.85 0.10 9.51
CA ARG A 9 -22.86 1.05 10.07
C ARG A 9 -21.46 0.45 10.00
N PHE A 10 -21.33 -0.84 10.27
CA PHE A 10 -20.07 -1.55 10.13
C PHE A 10 -19.62 -1.56 8.67
N ALA A 11 -20.49 -1.90 7.72
CA ALA A 11 -20.18 -1.85 6.29
C ALA A 11 -19.74 -0.45 5.82
N LYS A 12 -20.45 0.62 6.25
CA LYS A 12 -20.05 2.01 5.96
C LYS A 12 -18.71 2.39 6.57
N LEU A 13 -18.41 1.94 7.78
CA LEU A 13 -17.12 2.17 8.43
C LEU A 13 -16.00 1.42 7.72
N THR A 14 -16.22 0.16 7.37
CA THR A 14 -15.25 -0.65 6.63
C THR A 14 -14.98 -0.06 5.25
N GLU A 15 -16.01 0.41 4.56
CA GLU A 15 -15.86 1.10 3.28
C GLU A 15 -15.12 2.43 3.43
N ALA A 16 -15.46 3.24 4.44
CA ALA A 16 -14.72 4.48 4.73
C ALA A 16 -13.25 4.23 5.07
N VAL A 17 -12.93 3.14 5.78
CA VAL A 17 -11.55 2.74 6.08
C VAL A 17 -10.84 2.22 4.83
N ARG A 18 -11.53 1.46 3.96
CA ARG A 18 -11.00 1.00 2.67
C ARG A 18 -10.67 2.17 1.75
N LEU A 19 -11.51 3.20 1.75
CA LEU A 19 -11.28 4.47 1.04
C LEU A 19 -10.12 5.31 1.61
N GLN A 20 -9.57 4.94 2.77
CA GLN A 20 -8.39 5.60 3.34
C GLN A 20 -7.12 4.76 3.21
N GLY A 21 -7.22 3.48 2.83
CA GLY A 21 -6.09 2.56 2.75
C GLY A 21 -5.38 2.54 1.40
N VAL A 22 -4.34 1.68 1.30
CA VAL A 22 -3.58 1.48 0.07
C VAL A 22 -4.47 0.94 -1.06
N GLU A 23 -5.56 0.26 -0.70
CA GLU A 23 -6.57 -0.27 -1.61
C GLU A 23 -7.10 0.80 -2.60
N ARG A 24 -7.25 2.05 -2.16
CA ARG A 24 -7.72 3.16 -3.01
C ARG A 24 -6.70 3.53 -4.09
N CYS A 25 -5.42 3.33 -3.82
CA CYS A 25 -4.31 3.74 -4.68
C CYS A 25 -3.82 2.60 -5.57
N LEU A 26 -4.51 1.44 -5.55
CA LEU A 26 -4.21 0.37 -6.48
C LEU A 26 -4.73 0.75 -7.88
N PRO A 27 -3.87 0.69 -8.91
CA PRO A 27 -4.27 0.96 -10.29
C PRO A 27 -5.30 -0.06 -10.81
N TYR A 28 -5.25 -1.30 -10.29
CA TYR A 28 -6.19 -2.37 -10.61
C TYR A 28 -6.85 -2.88 -9.33
N PRO A 29 -7.91 -2.19 -8.84
CA PRO A 29 -8.64 -2.65 -7.68
C PRO A 29 -9.18 -4.07 -7.95
N ASP A 30 -9.16 -4.91 -6.92
CA ASP A 30 -9.58 -6.32 -6.93
C ASP A 30 -8.65 -7.34 -7.62
N MET A 31 -7.59 -6.91 -8.31
CA MET A 31 -6.57 -7.83 -8.84
C MET A 31 -5.40 -8.09 -7.89
N THR A 32 -5.24 -7.24 -6.88
CA THR A 32 -4.15 -7.32 -5.89
C THR A 32 -4.72 -7.46 -4.49
N GLU A 33 -4.43 -8.57 -3.83
CA GLU A 33 -4.81 -8.77 -2.44
C GLU A 33 -3.92 -7.94 -1.52
N VAL A 34 -4.53 -7.03 -0.75
CA VAL A 34 -3.84 -6.24 0.27
C VAL A 34 -3.77 -7.04 1.57
N PRO A 35 -2.56 -7.38 2.07
CA PRO A 35 -2.43 -8.12 3.32
C PRO A 35 -3.04 -7.37 4.49
N SER A 36 -3.67 -8.11 5.41
CA SER A 36 -4.28 -7.51 6.60
C SER A 36 -3.27 -6.69 7.41
N GLY A 37 -3.66 -5.44 7.73
CA GLY A 37 -2.83 -4.50 8.46
C GLY A 37 -1.79 -3.74 7.63
N TYR A 38 -1.65 -4.03 6.33
CA TYR A 38 -0.70 -3.31 5.46
C TYR A 38 -1.05 -1.82 5.35
N SER A 39 -2.33 -1.49 5.10
CA SER A 39 -2.78 -0.09 5.01
C SER A 39 -2.52 0.70 6.31
N ARG A 40 -2.69 0.06 7.48
CA ARG A 40 -2.36 0.67 8.77
C ARG A 40 -0.86 0.91 8.93
N PHE A 41 -0.04 -0.05 8.52
CA PHE A 41 1.42 0.11 8.52
C PHE A 41 1.84 1.26 7.58
N ALA A 42 1.32 1.28 6.36
CA ALA A 42 1.65 2.28 5.35
C ALA A 42 1.31 3.71 5.81
N GLN A 43 0.12 3.91 6.39
CA GLN A 43 -0.26 5.20 6.97
C GLN A 43 0.64 5.62 8.14
N ALA A 44 1.01 4.68 9.00
CA ALA A 44 1.90 4.97 10.13
C ALA A 44 3.34 5.30 9.67
N ASP A 45 3.86 4.59 8.65
CA ASP A 45 5.17 4.86 8.05
C ASP A 45 5.16 6.22 7.32
N ALA A 46 4.12 6.52 6.54
CA ALA A 46 3.92 7.83 5.92
C ALA A 46 3.92 8.98 6.95
N ALA A 47 3.13 8.84 8.02
CA ALA A 47 3.05 9.83 9.08
C ALA A 47 4.41 10.03 9.80
N ALA A 48 5.18 8.96 10.02
CA ALA A 48 6.51 9.04 10.62
C ALA A 48 7.52 9.80 9.74
N HIS A 49 7.29 9.86 8.42
CA HIS A 49 8.13 10.54 7.45
C HIS A 49 7.62 11.93 7.04
N GLY A 50 6.48 12.38 7.60
CA GLY A 50 5.99 13.76 7.44
C GLY A 50 5.59 14.16 6.03
N LEU A 51 5.27 13.18 5.17
CA LEU A 51 4.79 13.41 3.82
C LEU A 51 3.27 13.14 3.76
N GLU A 52 2.59 13.80 2.82
CA GLU A 52 1.14 13.68 2.64
C GLU A 52 0.73 12.29 2.15
N TRP A 53 -0.34 11.74 2.74
CA TRP A 53 -0.79 10.38 2.44
C TRP A 53 -1.14 10.19 0.96
N ASP A 54 -1.78 11.20 0.33
CA ASP A 54 -2.20 11.12 -1.07
C ASP A 54 -0.99 10.98 -2.03
N ASP A 55 0.15 11.55 -1.68
CA ASP A 55 1.38 11.43 -2.47
C ASP A 55 2.09 10.08 -2.27
N LEU A 56 2.04 9.51 -1.05
CA LEU A 56 2.73 8.26 -0.71
C LEU A 56 1.91 7.00 -0.99
N CYS A 57 0.59 7.10 -0.95
CA CYS A 57 -0.30 5.96 -1.07
C CYS A 57 -0.06 5.17 -2.37
N PRO A 58 0.14 5.81 -3.54
CA PRO A 58 0.55 5.12 -4.77
C PRO A 58 1.91 4.41 -4.65
N ALA A 59 2.85 4.93 -3.86
CA ALA A 59 4.15 4.29 -3.67
C ALA A 59 4.04 2.98 -2.85
N TYR A 60 3.16 2.94 -1.84
CA TYR A 60 2.86 1.69 -1.13
C TYR A 60 2.07 0.70 -1.99
N ALA A 61 1.20 1.18 -2.88
CA ALA A 61 0.50 0.35 -3.86
C ALA A 61 1.49 -0.27 -4.86
N LEU A 62 2.39 0.54 -5.41
CA LEU A 62 3.47 0.09 -6.29
C LEU A 62 4.36 -0.96 -5.61
N ALA A 63 4.73 -0.73 -4.35
CA ALA A 63 5.52 -1.69 -3.58
C ALA A 63 4.80 -3.04 -3.41
N LEU A 64 3.48 -3.01 -3.26
CA LEU A 64 2.67 -4.23 -3.13
C LEU A 64 2.61 -4.99 -4.46
N LEU A 65 2.42 -4.30 -5.58
CA LEU A 65 2.37 -4.87 -6.93
C LEU A 65 3.69 -5.51 -7.36
N THR A 66 4.79 -4.84 -7.02
CA THR A 66 6.13 -5.28 -7.39
C THR A 66 6.64 -6.40 -6.50
N ARG A 67 6.01 -6.67 -5.34
CA ARG A 67 6.42 -7.77 -4.46
C ARG A 67 6.26 -9.13 -5.14
N GLY A 68 7.38 -9.73 -5.53
CA GLY A 68 7.45 -11.13 -5.98
C GLY A 68 6.97 -11.39 -7.42
N GLY A 69 6.76 -10.34 -8.21
CA GLY A 69 6.43 -10.44 -9.64
C GLY A 69 7.60 -10.99 -10.49
N TYR A 70 7.27 -11.62 -11.62
CA TYR A 70 8.20 -12.26 -12.56
C TYR A 70 9.20 -11.22 -13.10
N ARG A 71 10.43 -11.23 -12.55
CA ARG A 71 11.47 -10.20 -12.70
C ARG A 71 11.05 -8.82 -12.18
N LEU A 72 11.17 -8.66 -10.86
CA LEU A 72 11.43 -7.37 -10.23
C LEU A 72 12.44 -6.57 -11.06
N PRO A 73 12.21 -5.27 -11.33
CA PRO A 73 13.28 -4.42 -11.75
C PRO A 73 14.26 -4.27 -10.57
N GLU A 74 15.43 -4.90 -10.71
CA GLU A 74 16.54 -4.73 -9.74
C GLU A 74 17.16 -3.33 -9.84
N ASP A 75 16.85 -2.61 -10.93
CA ASP A 75 17.33 -1.27 -11.25
C ASP A 75 16.28 -0.19 -10.91
N ALA A 76 16.78 0.92 -10.35
CA ALA A 76 16.02 2.12 -10.05
C ALA A 76 15.37 2.74 -11.30
N GLU A 77 15.99 2.63 -12.48
CA GLU A 77 15.43 3.18 -13.74
C GLU A 77 14.11 2.52 -14.12
N ALA A 78 14.03 1.20 -14.00
CA ALA A 78 12.81 0.48 -14.33
C ALA A 78 11.72 0.66 -13.27
N MET A 79 12.09 0.96 -12.03
CA MET A 79 11.13 1.40 -11.01
C MET A 79 10.61 2.82 -11.28
N GLU A 80 11.43 3.71 -11.85
CA GLU A 80 11.00 5.04 -12.27
C GLU A 80 9.97 4.97 -13.40
N VAL A 81 10.20 4.11 -14.40
CA VAL A 81 9.22 3.86 -15.46
C VAL A 81 7.88 3.35 -14.90
N LEU A 82 7.92 2.40 -13.95
CA LEU A 82 6.70 1.93 -13.28
C LEU A 82 6.03 3.02 -12.45
N TRP A 83 6.81 3.93 -11.86
CA TRP A 83 6.27 5.06 -11.12
C TRP A 83 5.56 6.06 -12.05
N ASP A 84 6.12 6.33 -13.23
CA ASP A 84 5.47 7.19 -14.23
C ASP A 84 4.13 6.62 -14.70
N GLU A 85 4.01 5.29 -14.79
CA GLU A 85 2.78 4.62 -15.20
C GLU A 85 1.76 4.44 -14.07
N LEU A 86 2.22 4.17 -12.84
CA LEU A 86 1.38 3.70 -11.73
C LEU A 86 1.36 4.65 -10.52
N GLY A 87 2.07 5.78 -10.58
CA GLY A 87 2.12 6.82 -9.54
C GLY A 87 0.79 7.54 -9.31
N GLY A 88 -0.18 7.34 -10.20
CA GLY A 88 -1.55 7.82 -10.05
C GLY A 88 -1.63 9.35 -9.93
N GLU A 89 -2.27 9.84 -8.87
CA GLU A 89 -2.43 11.28 -8.60
C GLU A 89 -1.29 11.87 -7.75
N SER A 90 -0.22 11.12 -7.47
CA SER A 90 0.91 11.62 -6.69
C SER A 90 1.58 12.80 -7.41
N THR A 91 1.90 13.84 -6.66
CA THR A 91 2.63 15.01 -7.16
C THR A 91 4.15 14.84 -7.10
N LYS A 92 4.61 13.65 -6.69
CA LYS A 92 6.01 13.37 -6.36
C LYS A 92 6.78 12.70 -7.48
N LEU A 93 8.06 13.04 -7.57
CA LEU A 93 9.02 12.32 -8.42
C LEU A 93 9.39 10.99 -7.78
N TRP A 94 9.81 10.02 -8.60
CA TRP A 94 10.30 8.73 -8.12
C TRP A 94 11.39 8.89 -7.05
N SER A 95 12.34 9.81 -7.24
CA SER A 95 13.42 10.08 -6.29
C SER A 95 12.93 10.49 -4.89
N GLU A 96 11.73 11.09 -4.78
CA GLU A 96 11.15 11.50 -3.50
C GLU A 96 10.49 10.33 -2.76
N VAL A 97 9.94 9.36 -3.50
CA VAL A 97 9.17 8.23 -2.94
C VAL A 97 9.91 6.89 -2.98
N ALA A 98 11.04 6.79 -3.67
CA ALA A 98 11.77 5.54 -3.91
C ALA A 98 12.11 4.80 -2.61
N THR A 99 12.35 5.54 -1.51
CA THR A 99 12.67 4.96 -0.20
C THR A 99 11.50 4.22 0.46
N VAL A 100 10.26 4.46 0.01
CA VAL A 100 9.04 3.82 0.51
C VAL A 100 9.02 2.34 0.14
N VAL A 101 9.36 2.03 -1.11
CA VAL A 101 9.29 0.69 -1.68
C VAL A 101 10.08 -0.35 -0.87
N PRO A 102 11.38 -0.16 -0.55
CA PRO A 102 12.12 -1.13 0.24
C PRO A 102 11.61 -1.23 1.70
N ARG A 103 11.08 -0.14 2.29
CA ARG A 103 10.46 -0.21 3.63
C ARG A 103 9.21 -1.07 3.63
N ALA A 104 8.36 -0.88 2.63
CA ALA A 104 7.16 -1.67 2.41
C ALA A 104 7.48 -3.15 2.15
N TRP A 105 8.44 -3.45 1.27
CA TRP A 105 8.89 -4.82 1.04
C TRP A 105 9.41 -5.49 2.30
N ARG A 106 10.19 -4.80 3.14
CA ARG A 106 10.65 -5.35 4.41
C ARG A 106 9.49 -5.76 5.31
N TRP A 107 8.46 -4.93 5.44
CA TRP A 107 7.27 -5.27 6.23
C TRP A 107 6.53 -6.48 5.64
N LEU A 108 6.36 -6.48 4.32
CA LEU A 108 5.66 -7.54 3.60
C LEU A 108 6.39 -8.90 3.69
N SER A 109 7.74 -8.89 3.67
CA SER A 109 8.57 -10.09 3.82
C SER A 109 8.50 -10.67 5.23
N LEU A 110 8.48 -9.83 6.27
CA LEU A 110 8.32 -10.29 7.66
C LEU A 110 6.97 -10.98 7.89
N LYS A 111 5.91 -10.52 7.22
CA LYS A 111 4.58 -11.16 7.28
C LYS A 111 4.48 -12.41 6.42
N GLY A 112 5.12 -12.44 5.26
CA GLY A 112 5.21 -13.64 4.42
C GLY A 112 5.95 -14.79 5.11
N ALA A 113 7.05 -14.50 5.81
CA ALA A 113 7.82 -15.50 6.57
C ALA A 113 7.01 -16.12 7.73
N SER A 114 6.06 -15.38 8.31
CA SER A 114 5.20 -15.87 9.38
C SER A 114 4.12 -16.85 8.91
N ALA A 115 3.81 -16.89 7.60
CA ALA A 115 2.79 -17.79 7.03
C ALA A 115 3.37 -19.14 6.58
N SER A 116 4.68 -19.26 6.40
CA SER A 116 5.36 -20.51 5.98
C SER A 116 5.88 -21.36 7.15
N ALA A 117 5.61 -20.95 8.40
CA ALA A 117 6.06 -21.63 9.62
C ALA A 117 4.91 -22.30 10.41
N SER A 118 3.80 -22.65 9.74
CA SER A 118 2.65 -23.36 10.32
C SER A 118 2.35 -24.64 9.58
#